data_AF-E8WQH8-F1
#
_entry.id   AF-E8WQH8-F1
#
_cell.length_a   1.000
_cell.length_b   1.000
_cell.length_c   1.000
_cell.angle_alpha   90.00
_cell.angle_beta   90.00
_cell.angle_gamma   90.00
#
_symmetry.space_group_name_H-M   'P 1'
#
loop_
_entity.id
_entity.type
_entity.pdbx_description
1 polymer ?
#
loop_
_entity_poly.entity_id
_entity_poly.type
_entity_poly.pdbx_seq_one_letter_code
_entity_poly.pdbx_strand_id
1 'polypeptide(L)' 'MRCGFCGHEFAESEGNVGCKNCPMSSGCKMVKCPRCNYENPPEPALVKGLKKMFGKKE' A
#
# COMPACT_ATOMS: atom_id res chain seq x y z
N MET A 1 1.18 4.66 -3.80
CA MET A 1 0.52 5.12 -2.56
C MET A 1 1.48 6.02 -1.78
N ARG A 2 0.96 6.85 -0.86
CA ARG A 2 1.79 7.73 0.00
C ARG A 2 1.68 7.28 1.45
N CYS A 3 2.81 7.12 2.13
CA CYS A 3 2.83 6.76 3.55
C CYS A 3 2.17 7.86 4.39
N GLY A 4 1.17 7.51 5.20
CA GLY A 4 0.50 8.44 6.12
C GLY A 4 1.36 8.93 7.28
N PHE A 5 2.52 8.29 7.52
CA PHE A 5 3.45 8.68 8.58
C PHE A 5 4.64 9.50 8.05
N CYS A 6 5.47 8.92 7.18
CA CYS A 6 6.71 9.57 6.71
C CYS A 6 6.56 10.29 5.36
N GLY A 7 5.39 10.23 4.73
CA GLY A 7 5.11 10.90 3.45
C GLY A 7 5.78 10.29 2.22
N HIS A 8 6.57 9.22 2.35
CA HIS A 8 7.23 8.54 1.22
C HIS A 8 6.21 7.97 0.24
N GLU A 9 6.42 8.22 -1.04
CA GLU A 9 5.66 7.65 -2.14
C GLU A 9 6.32 6.37 -2.65
N PHE A 10 5.53 5.31 -2.78
CA PHE A 10 5.98 3.99 -3.22
C PHE A 10 4.81 3.23 -3.88
N ALA A 11 5.10 2.26 -4.74
CA ALA A 11 4.08 1.36 -5.28
C ALA A 11 3.58 0.39 -4.21
N GLU A 12 2.30 0.05 -4.23
CA GLU A 12 1.74 -0.88 -3.24
C GLU A 12 2.44 -2.25 -3.25
N SER A 13 2.93 -2.68 -4.41
CA SER A 13 3.72 -3.91 -4.60
C SER A 13 5.11 -3.88 -3.97
N GLU A 14 5.66 -2.70 -3.71
CA GLU A 14 6.95 -2.54 -2.98
C GLU A 14 6.75 -2.65 -1.47
N GLY A 15 5.52 -2.49 -0.98
CA GLY A 15 5.20 -2.65 0.42
C GLY A 15 5.09 -4.12 0.81
N ASN A 16 5.64 -4.47 1.97
CA ASN A 16 5.48 -5.82 2.51
C ASN A 16 4.03 -6.03 2.98
N VAL A 17 3.43 -7.16 2.58
CA VAL A 17 2.05 -7.51 2.92
C VAL A 17 2.05 -8.31 4.22
N GLY A 18 1.39 -7.79 5.25
CA GLY A 18 1.18 -8.49 6.52
C GLY A 18 2.46 -8.77 7.33
N CYS A 19 2.25 -9.23 8.56
CA CYS A 19 3.32 -9.71 9.43
C CYS A 19 3.57 -11.20 9.14
N LYS A 20 4.80 -11.57 8.76
CA LYS A 20 5.18 -12.96 8.38
C LYS A 20 4.74 -14.04 9.38
N ASN A 21 4.69 -13.72 10.67
CA ASN A 21 4.37 -14.67 11.75
C ASN A 21 2.99 -14.44 12.39
N CYS A 22 2.15 -13.56 11.82
CA CYS A 22 0.84 -13.30 12.39
C CYS A 22 -0.17 -14.37 11.92
N PRO A 23 -0.83 -15.10 12.84
CA PRO A 23 -1.83 -16.10 12.47
C PRO A 23 -3.06 -15.50 11.78
N MET A 24 -3.28 -14.20 11.94
CA MET A 24 -4.34 -13.43 11.26
C MET A 24 -3.88 -12.81 9.94
N SER A 25 -2.68 -13.13 9.46
CA SER A 25 -2.09 -12.52 8.25
C SER A 25 -2.93 -12.70 7.00
N SER A 26 -3.68 -13.80 6.87
CA SER A 26 -4.58 -14.06 5.74
C SER A 26 -5.69 -13.01 5.57
N GLY A 27 -6.12 -12.37 6.66
CA GLY A 27 -7.13 -11.31 6.65
C GLY A 27 -6.56 -9.89 6.69
N CYS A 28 -5.27 -9.74 7.05
CA CYS A 28 -4.64 -8.44 7.20
C CYS A 28 -4.15 -7.92 5.84
N LYS A 29 -4.82 -6.88 5.31
CA LYS A 29 -4.48 -6.25 4.02
C LYS A 29 -3.58 -5.02 4.17
N MET A 30 -3.02 -4.80 5.35
CA MET A 30 -2.14 -3.65 5.61
C MET A 30 -0.83 -3.80 4.85
N VAL A 31 -0.32 -2.67 4.36
CA VAL A 31 0.88 -2.56 3.54
C VAL A 31 1.94 -1.79 4.32
N LYS A 32 3.09 -2.40 4.57
CA LYS A 32 4.18 -1.74 5.29
C LYS A 32 4.99 -0.85 4.36
N CYS A 33 5.20 0.40 4.77
CA CYS A 33 6.07 1.33 4.06
C CYS A 33 7.51 0.80 4.03
N PRO A 34 8.16 0.67 2.86
CA PRO A 34 9.51 0.12 2.76
C PRO A 34 10.58 1.04 3.38
N ARG A 35 10.26 2.33 3.59
CA ARG A 35 11.18 3.30 4.19
C ARG A 35 11.14 3.34 5.72
N CYS A 36 9.94 3.30 6.32
CA CYS A 36 9.77 3.52 7.77
C CYS A 36 9.01 2.41 8.50
N ASN A 37 8.60 1.35 7.80
CA ASN A 37 7.83 0.20 8.30
C ASN A 37 6.43 0.49 8.85
N TYR A 38 5.94 1.73 8.73
CA TYR A 38 4.57 2.07 9.14
C TYR A 38 3.52 1.31 8.31
N GLU A 39 2.50 0.79 8.99
CA GLU A 39 1.41 0.03 8.37
C GLU A 39 0.35 0.98 7.81
N ASN A 40 0.23 0.98 6.49
CA ASN A 40 -0.76 1.79 5.78
C ASN A 40 -1.91 0.89 5.31
N PRO A 41 -3.16 1.38 5.32
CA PRO A 41 -4.25 0.70 4.64
C PRO A 41 -3.95 0.64 3.13
N PRO A 42 -4.44 -0.40 2.43
CA PRO A 42 -4.27 -0.50 0.99
C PRO A 42 -5.02 0.64 0.30
N GLU A 43 -4.58 0.98 -0.91
CA GLU A 43 -5.20 2.09 -1.64
C GLU A 43 -6.65 1.70 -2.04
N PRO A 44 -7.64 2.59 -1.84
CA PRO A 44 -9.04 2.29 -2.15
C PRO A 44 -9.23 1.91 -3.62
N ALA A 45 -10.11 0.93 -3.88
CA ALA A 45 -10.36 0.45 -5.24
C ALA A 45 -10.81 1.57 -6.20
N LEU A 46 -11.61 2.52 -5.71
CA LEU A 46 -12.02 3.70 -6.49
C LEU A 46 -10.81 4.53 -6.94
N VAL A 47 -9.87 4.79 -6.03
CA VAL A 47 -8.65 5.57 -6.35
C VAL A 47 -7.81 4.82 -7.38
N LYS A 48 -7.65 3.50 -7.23
CA LYS A 48 -6.98 2.66 -8.24
C LYS A 48 -7.68 2.71 -9.60
N GLY A 49 -9.01 2.66 -9.61
CA GLY A 49 -9.82 2.78 -10.82
C GLY A 49 -9.63 4.12 -11.52
N LEU A 50 -9.70 5.23 -10.78
CA LEU A 50 -9.46 6.58 -11.30
C LEU A 50 -8.03 6.71 -11.86
N LYS A 51 -7.02 6.20 -11.16
CA LYS A 51 -5.63 6.19 -11.67
C LYS A 51 -5.48 5.35 -12.93
N LYS A 52 -6.25 4.28 -13.12
CA LYS A 52 -6.22 3.49 -14.37
C LYS A 52 -6.92 4.21 -15.52
N MET A 53 -7.98 4.96 -15.24
CA MET A 53 -8.76 5.71 -16.24
C MET A 53 -8.07 7.02 -16.68
N PHE A 54 -7.39 7.69 -15.75
CA PHE A 54 -6.75 8.99 -15.96
C PHE A 54 -5.21 8.92 -15.90
N GLY A 55 -4.65 7.74 -15.67
CA GLY A 55 -3.22 7.51 -15.67
C GLY A 55 -2.64 7.77 -17.05
N LYS A 56 -1.77 8.77 -17.12
CA LYS A 56 -1.02 9.15 -18.31
C LYS A 56 -0.32 7.91 -18.88
N LYS A 57 -0.56 7.59 -20.16
CA LYS A 57 0.32 6.69 -20.92
C LYS A 57 1.64 7.46 -21.08
N GLU A 58 2.64 7.09 -20.31
CA GLU A 58 4.04 7.34 -20.63
C GLU A 58 4.56 6.18 -21.48
#